data_AF-A0A7Y8LVG0-F1
#
_entry.id   AF-A0A7Y8LVG0-F1
#
_cell.length_a   1.000
_cell.length_b   1.000
_cell.length_c   1.000
_cell.angle_alpha   90.00
_cell.angle_beta   90.00
_cell.angle_gamma   90.00
#
_symmetry.space_group_name_H-M   'P 1'
#
loop_
_entity.id
_entity.type
_entity.pdbx_description
1 polymer ?
#
loop_
_entity_poly.entity_id
_entity_poly.type
_entity_poly.pdbx_seq_one_letter_code
_entity_poly.pdbx_strand_id
1 'polypeptide(L)'
;MSYYSREVYFTSDIDLVYADREALDTALKGIGFEKEGRYWVHEELKMAIEAPASSLPEQDSPLEVVELGEGLECSIIGIEDLVMDRLNAFKHWKSEIDGEMVELLIRRYRNDLDWSYLEKKAIRPENDTLSEILALKKKVGL
;
A
#
# COMPACT_ATOMS: atom_id res chain seq x y z
N MET A 1 -1.88 3.36 -2.74
CA MET A 1 -2.80 4.35 -2.15
C MET A 1 -3.86 4.88 -3.11
N SER A 2 -3.49 5.47 -4.26
CA SER A 2 -4.44 6.14 -5.19
C SER A 2 -5.65 5.28 -5.61
N TYR A 3 -5.42 3.99 -5.89
CA TYR A 3 -6.48 3.04 -6.25
C TYR A 3 -7.62 2.99 -5.21
N TYR A 4 -7.31 2.68 -3.94
CA TYR A 4 -8.32 2.56 -2.89
C TYR A 4 -8.86 3.91 -2.43
N SER A 5 -8.05 4.97 -2.45
CA SER A 5 -8.52 6.32 -2.09
C SER A 5 -9.42 6.92 -3.16
N ARG A 6 -9.47 6.34 -4.37
CA ARG A 6 -10.16 6.86 -5.57
C ARG A 6 -9.66 8.26 -5.91
N GLU A 7 -8.34 8.35 -6.13
CA GLU A 7 -7.68 9.58 -6.60
C GLU A 7 -7.79 10.77 -5.63
N VAL A 8 -8.07 10.52 -4.35
CA VAL A 8 -8.00 11.56 -3.30
C VAL A 8 -6.56 11.81 -2.87
N TYR A 9 -5.75 10.75 -2.85
CA TYR A 9 -4.32 10.82 -2.54
C TYR A 9 -3.49 10.29 -3.71
N PHE A 10 -2.64 11.16 -4.24
CA PHE A 10 -1.66 10.83 -5.28
C PHE A 10 -0.26 10.75 -4.67
N THR A 11 0.52 9.79 -5.15
CA THR A 11 1.94 9.66 -4.86
C THR A 11 2.73 9.93 -6.14
N SER A 12 3.93 10.49 -6.00
CA SER A 12 4.83 10.71 -7.14
C SER A 12 5.61 9.44 -7.51
N ASP A 13 5.54 8.42 -6.65
CA ASP A 13 6.22 7.15 -6.75
C ASP A 13 5.27 5.95 -6.68
N ILE A 14 5.74 4.84 -7.25
CA ILE A 14 5.09 3.53 -7.22
C ILE A 14 6.02 2.55 -6.50
N ASP A 15 5.53 2.01 -5.38
CA ASP A 15 6.20 0.92 -4.67
C ASP A 15 5.79 -0.44 -5.24
N LEU A 16 6.79 -1.23 -5.63
CA LEU A 16 6.60 -2.59 -6.13
C LEU A 16 7.20 -3.62 -5.18
N VAL A 17 6.52 -4.75 -5.06
CA VAL A 17 7.12 -5.96 -4.51
C VAL A 17 7.45 -6.89 -5.65
N TYR A 18 8.74 -7.08 -5.91
CA TYR A 18 9.20 -7.86 -7.05
C TYR A 18 10.54 -8.54 -6.76
N ALA A 19 10.57 -9.85 -6.96
CA ALA A 19 11.72 -10.67 -6.61
C ALA A 19 12.89 -10.51 -7.58
N ASP A 20 12.61 -10.53 -8.89
CA ASP A 20 13.64 -10.49 -9.92
C ASP A 20 14.01 -9.04 -10.28
N ARG A 21 15.04 -8.52 -9.61
CA ARG A 21 15.50 -7.14 -9.79
C ARG A 21 16.18 -6.90 -11.13
N GLU A 22 16.79 -7.91 -11.73
CA GLU A 22 17.45 -7.76 -13.03
C GLU A 22 16.41 -7.71 -14.15
N ALA A 23 15.38 -8.56 -14.08
CA ALA A 23 14.25 -8.51 -15.01
C ALA A 23 13.49 -7.18 -14.89
N LEU A 24 13.23 -6.71 -13.66
CA LEU A 24 12.58 -5.41 -13.43
C LEU A 24 13.42 -4.26 -14.00
N ASP A 25 14.73 -4.25 -13.73
CA ASP A 25 15.63 -3.22 -14.26
C ASP A 25 15.64 -3.19 -15.80
N THR A 26 15.69 -4.37 -16.42
CA THR A 26 15.64 -4.51 -17.88
C THR A 26 14.33 -3.97 -18.45
N ALA A 27 13.20 -4.33 -17.85
CA ALA A 27 11.88 -3.90 -18.30
C ALA A 27 11.70 -2.39 -18.17
N LEU A 28 12.05 -1.81 -17.02
CA LEU A 28 11.90 -0.37 -16.75
C LEU A 28 12.79 0.48 -17.66
N LYS A 29 14.05 0.07 -17.88
CA LYS A 29 14.94 0.72 -18.85
C LYS A 29 14.41 0.64 -20.27
N GLY A 30 13.77 -0.48 -20.63
CA GLY A 30 13.14 -0.67 -21.95
C GLY A 30 12.04 0.34 -22.26
N ILE A 31 11.45 0.97 -21.24
CA ILE A 31 10.38 1.98 -21.38
C ILE A 31 10.81 3.38 -20.91
N GLY A 32 12.13 3.64 -20.82
CA GLY A 32 12.67 4.98 -20.61
C GLY A 32 12.92 5.40 -19.15
N PHE A 33 12.82 4.48 -18.18
CA PHE A 33 13.28 4.78 -16.81
C PHE A 33 14.80 4.62 -16.69
N GLU A 34 15.42 5.48 -15.89
CA GLU A 34 16.84 5.43 -15.54
C GLU A 34 17.00 5.07 -14.06
N LYS A 35 18.04 4.28 -13.72
CA LYS A 35 18.26 3.84 -12.35
C LYS A 35 19.07 4.86 -11.56
N GLU A 36 18.49 5.37 -10.48
CA GLU A 36 19.09 6.35 -9.57
C GLU A 36 19.06 5.83 -8.13
N GLY A 37 20.17 5.21 -7.70
CA GLY A 37 20.26 4.59 -6.38
C GLY A 37 19.24 3.45 -6.21
N ARG A 38 18.27 3.65 -5.30
CA ARG A 38 17.20 2.68 -5.05
C ARG A 38 15.97 2.85 -5.96
N TYR A 39 15.92 3.94 -6.72
CA TYR A 39 14.81 4.29 -7.58
C TYR A 39 15.10 4.00 -9.05
N TRP A 40 14.02 3.80 -9.81
CA TRP A 40 13.99 3.99 -11.25
C TRP A 40 13.17 5.25 -11.52
N VAL A 41 13.74 6.23 -12.21
CA VAL A 41 13.13 7.55 -12.43
C VAL A 41 12.86 7.77 -13.91
N HIS A 42 11.71 8.34 -14.23
CA HIS A 42 11.39 8.81 -15.57
C HIS A 42 11.10 10.31 -15.52
N GLU A 43 12.04 11.11 -16.03
CA GLU A 43 11.99 12.58 -15.90
C GLU A 43 10.75 13.20 -16.56
N GLU A 44 10.42 12.79 -17.79
CA GLU A 44 9.28 13.35 -18.52
C GLU A 44 7.93 13.05 -17.85
N LEU A 45 7.76 11.81 -17.36
CA LEU A 45 6.57 11.40 -16.61
C LEU A 45 6.54 11.94 -15.17
N LYS A 46 7.67 12.47 -14.68
CA LYS A 46 7.87 12.91 -13.29
C LYS A 46 7.48 11.82 -12.28
N MET A 47 7.88 10.59 -12.59
CA MET A 47 7.52 9.40 -11.82
C MET A 47 8.77 8.66 -11.36
N ALA A 48 8.70 8.12 -10.15
CA ALA A 48 9.70 7.18 -9.64
C ALA A 48 9.06 5.82 -9.36
N ILE A 49 9.84 4.76 -9.50
CA ILE A 49 9.49 3.41 -9.10
C ILE A 49 10.54 2.98 -8.07
N GLU A 50 10.10 2.47 -6.93
CA GLU A 50 10.94 1.76 -6.00
C GLU A 50 10.45 0.32 -5.91
N ALA A 51 11.37 -0.61 -5.64
CA ALA A 51 10.99 -1.90 -5.13
C ALA A 51 11.72 -2.09 -3.79
N PRO A 52 11.05 -1.91 -2.64
CA PRO A 52 11.74 -2.06 -1.35
C PRO A 52 11.84 -3.54 -0.92
N ALA A 53 10.98 -4.41 -1.44
CA ALA A 53 10.91 -5.82 -1.04
C ALA A 53 10.85 -6.77 -2.24
N SER A 54 11.23 -8.04 -2.02
CA SER A 54 11.14 -9.14 -3.00
C SER A 54 9.90 -10.02 -2.81
N SER A 55 9.27 -9.91 -1.65
CA SER A 55 8.02 -10.60 -1.29
C SER A 55 7.25 -9.73 -0.30
N LEU A 56 5.92 -9.89 -0.26
CA LEU A 56 5.09 -9.28 0.78
C LEU A 56 5.14 -10.22 1.98
N PRO A 57 5.84 -9.87 3.06
CA PRO A 57 5.87 -10.71 4.23
C PRO A 57 4.45 -10.80 4.80
N GLU A 58 3.95 -12.04 4.95
CA GLU A 58 2.73 -12.34 5.70
C GLU A 58 1.48 -11.60 5.18
N GLN A 59 1.33 -11.62 3.86
CA GLN A 59 0.12 -11.23 3.16
C GLN A 59 -0.96 -12.30 3.36
N ASP A 60 -1.71 -12.12 4.44
CA ASP A 60 -2.89 -12.94 4.74
C ASP A 60 -4.18 -12.29 4.16
N SER A 61 -4.16 -10.99 3.83
CA SER A 61 -5.26 -10.33 3.10
C SER A 61 -5.13 -10.62 1.60
N PRO A 62 -6.24 -10.96 0.90
CA PRO A 62 -6.20 -11.24 -0.52
C PRO A 62 -5.72 -10.04 -1.32
N LEU A 63 -4.90 -10.30 -2.35
CA LEU A 63 -4.54 -9.31 -3.35
C LEU A 63 -5.78 -8.90 -4.16
N GLU A 64 -5.87 -7.62 -4.48
CA GLU A 64 -6.82 -7.13 -5.47
C GLU A 64 -6.20 -7.28 -6.87
N VAL A 65 -6.89 -7.95 -7.79
CA VAL A 65 -6.46 -8.07 -9.18
C VAL A 65 -7.24 -7.09 -10.03
N VAL A 66 -6.52 -6.23 -10.75
CA VAL A 66 -7.09 -5.18 -11.60
C VAL A 66 -6.69 -5.44 -13.05
N GLU A 67 -7.68 -5.59 -13.92
CA GLU A 67 -7.49 -5.63 -15.37
C GLU A 67 -7.17 -4.23 -15.91
N LEU A 68 -6.05 -4.11 -16.63
CA LEU A 68 -5.60 -2.86 -17.26
C LEU A 68 -6.00 -2.77 -18.74
N GLY A 69 -6.66 -3.81 -19.26
CA GLY A 69 -7.01 -3.95 -20.66
C GLY A 69 -5.98 -4.77 -21.46
N GLU A 70 -6.36 -5.21 -22.66
CA GLU A 70 -5.48 -5.98 -23.56
C GLU A 70 -4.91 -7.28 -22.95
N GLY A 71 -5.59 -7.85 -21.95
CA GLY A 71 -5.12 -9.03 -21.23
C GLY A 71 -4.01 -8.75 -20.20
N LEU A 72 -3.76 -7.47 -19.89
CA LEU A 72 -2.86 -7.05 -18.83
C LEU A 72 -3.61 -6.99 -17.50
N GLU A 73 -2.95 -7.49 -16.46
CA GLU A 73 -3.43 -7.46 -15.09
C GLU A 73 -2.35 -6.93 -14.15
N CYS A 74 -2.77 -6.27 -13.08
CA CYS A 74 -1.92 -5.83 -11.98
C CYS A 74 -2.47 -6.33 -10.66
N SER A 75 -1.59 -6.78 -9.77
CA SER A 75 -1.95 -7.11 -8.39
C SER A 75 -1.64 -5.94 -7.47
N ILE A 76 -2.65 -5.50 -6.73
CA ILE A 76 -2.56 -4.44 -5.73
C ILE A 76 -2.64 -5.09 -4.35
N ILE A 77 -1.80 -4.62 -3.41
CA ILE A 77 -1.85 -5.03 -2.01
C ILE A 77 -3.29 -4.95 -1.47
N GLY A 78 -3.69 -5.94 -0.65
CA GLY A 78 -5.00 -5.96 -0.01
C GLY A 78 -5.25 -4.71 0.84
N ILE A 79 -6.50 -4.29 0.94
CA ILE A 79 -6.84 -3.03 1.61
C ILE A 79 -6.53 -3.06 3.10
N GLU A 80 -6.72 -4.18 3.79
CA GLU A 80 -6.40 -4.30 5.21
C GLU A 80 -4.90 -4.15 5.46
N ASP A 81 -4.08 -4.76 4.62
CA ASP A 81 -2.63 -4.65 4.69
C ASP A 81 -2.17 -3.22 4.43
N LEU A 82 -2.80 -2.54 3.47
CA LEU A 82 -2.56 -1.12 3.22
C LEU A 82 -2.94 -0.25 4.42
N VAL A 83 -4.08 -0.51 5.07
CA VAL A 83 -4.50 0.20 6.29
C VAL A 83 -3.48 0.01 7.40
N MET A 84 -2.99 -1.22 7.61
CA MET A 84 -1.97 -1.50 8.63
C MET A 84 -0.64 -0.81 8.33
N ASP A 85 -0.19 -0.83 7.08
CA ASP A 85 1.04 -0.16 6.63
C ASP A 85 0.99 1.34 6.90
N ARG A 86 -0.11 2.01 6.52
CA ARG A 86 -0.32 3.44 6.78
C ARG A 86 -0.47 3.74 8.28
N LEU A 87 -1.19 2.90 9.03
CA LEU A 87 -1.36 3.08 10.48
C LEU A 87 -0.01 2.97 11.23
N ASN A 88 0.85 2.05 10.82
CA ASN A 88 2.19 1.92 11.36
C ASN A 88 3.05 3.15 11.05
N ALA A 89 3.00 3.67 9.82
CA ALA A 89 3.68 4.91 9.45
C ALA A 89 3.21 6.10 10.33
N PHE A 90 1.90 6.23 10.54
CA PHE A 90 1.36 7.23 11.46
C PHE A 90 1.85 7.03 12.91
N LYS A 91 1.80 5.81 13.43
CA LYS A 91 2.20 5.51 14.82
C LYS A 91 3.69 5.75 15.06
N HIS A 92 4.55 5.20 14.21
CA HIS A 92 5.99 5.14 14.42
C HIS A 92 6.72 6.37 13.90
N TRP A 93 6.25 6.96 12.80
CA TRP A 93 6.88 8.13 12.18
C TRP A 93 6.09 9.42 12.38
N LYS A 94 4.94 9.37 13.08
CA LYS A 94 4.07 10.54 13.33
C LYS A 94 3.61 11.23 12.04
N SER A 95 3.44 10.44 10.98
CA SER A 95 3.00 10.94 9.67
C SER A 95 1.50 11.22 9.67
N GLU A 96 1.13 12.48 9.87
CA GLU A 96 -0.29 12.89 9.94
C GLU A 96 -1.09 12.51 8.69
N ILE A 97 -0.47 12.63 7.51
CA ILE A 97 -1.11 12.29 6.25
C ILE A 97 -1.45 10.79 6.14
N ASP A 98 -0.59 9.91 6.66
CA ASP A 98 -0.89 8.48 6.74
C ASP A 98 -2.06 8.22 7.71
N GLY A 99 -2.16 9.00 8.80
CA GLY A 99 -3.29 8.96 9.72
C GLY A 99 -4.62 9.36 9.06
N GLU A 100 -4.61 10.44 8.26
CA GLU A 100 -5.78 10.86 7.47
C GLU A 100 -6.17 9.82 6.43
N MET A 101 -5.19 9.21 5.76
CA MET A 101 -5.39 8.12 4.81
C MET A 101 -6.07 6.92 5.48
N VAL A 102 -5.63 6.53 6.67
CA VAL A 102 -6.27 5.46 7.46
C VAL A 102 -7.73 5.80 7.76
N GLU A 103 -8.02 7.02 8.22
CA GLU A 103 -9.40 7.43 8.48
C GLU A 103 -10.26 7.40 7.20
N LEU A 104 -9.72 7.86 6.07
CA LEU A 104 -10.42 7.84 4.78
C LEU A 104 -10.76 6.42 4.36
N LEU A 105 -9.76 5.53 4.34
CA LEU A 105 -9.92 4.14 3.91
C LEU A 105 -10.91 3.40 4.81
N ILE A 106 -10.75 3.51 6.13
CA ILE A 106 -11.66 2.86 7.08
C ILE A 106 -13.09 3.37 6.92
N ARG A 107 -13.32 4.68 6.82
CA ARG A 107 -14.68 5.21 6.64
C ARG A 107 -15.32 4.73 5.35
N ARG A 108 -14.54 4.66 4.27
CA ARG A 108 -15.01 4.27 2.94
C ARG A 108 -15.38 2.79 2.87
N TYR A 109 -14.53 1.93 3.40
CA TYR A 109 -14.63 0.48 3.25
C TYR A 109 -15.06 -0.23 4.54
N ARG A 110 -15.57 0.49 5.56
CA ARG A 110 -15.93 -0.07 6.88
C ARG A 110 -16.77 -1.35 6.86
N ASN A 111 -17.62 -1.51 5.85
CA ASN A 111 -18.50 -2.69 5.72
C ASN A 111 -17.84 -3.85 4.97
N ASP A 112 -16.78 -3.57 4.22
CA ASP A 112 -16.07 -4.53 3.37
C ASP A 112 -14.76 -5.02 4.03
N LEU A 113 -14.22 -4.24 4.98
CA LEU A 113 -13.01 -4.59 5.73
C LEU A 113 -13.21 -5.84 6.60
N ASP A 114 -12.24 -6.75 6.56
CA ASP A 114 -12.12 -7.80 7.56
C ASP A 114 -11.55 -7.23 8.87
N TRP A 115 -12.45 -6.83 9.76
CA TRP A 115 -12.08 -6.31 11.09
C TRP A 115 -11.38 -7.34 11.96
N SER A 116 -11.71 -8.63 11.82
CA SER A 116 -11.06 -9.69 12.59
C SER A 116 -9.60 -9.85 12.14
N TYR A 117 -9.35 -9.71 10.85
CA TYR A 117 -8.01 -9.66 10.28
C TYR A 117 -7.21 -8.46 10.80
N LEU A 118 -7.77 -7.24 10.72
CA LEU A 118 -7.12 -6.03 11.23
C LEU A 118 -6.79 -6.14 12.72
N GLU A 119 -7.71 -6.61 13.55
CA GLU A 119 -7.49 -6.79 14.99
C GLU A 119 -6.37 -7.82 15.26
N LYS A 120 -6.37 -8.95 14.54
CA LYS A 120 -5.32 -9.98 14.66
C LYS A 120 -3.94 -9.43 14.27
N LYS A 121 -3.85 -8.63 13.21
CA LYS A 121 -2.59 -8.03 12.76
C LYS A 121 -2.12 -6.93 13.71
N ALA A 122 -3.03 -6.13 14.24
CA ALA A 122 -2.74 -5.04 15.16
C ALA A 122 -2.21 -5.48 16.53
N ILE A 123 -2.52 -6.70 16.99
CA ILE A 123 -1.98 -7.28 18.24
C ILE A 123 -0.48 -7.58 18.13
N ARG A 124 0.03 -7.83 16.92
CA ARG A 124 1.39 -8.34 16.76
C ARG A 124 2.42 -7.31 17.23
N PRO A 125 3.53 -7.73 17.88
CA PRO A 125 4.49 -6.80 18.48
C PRO A 125 5.08 -5.77 17.52
N GLU A 126 5.26 -6.13 16.24
CA GLU A 126 5.79 -5.25 15.20
C GLU A 126 4.82 -4.11 14.82
N ASN A 127 3.52 -4.28 15.09
CA ASN A 127 2.48 -3.27 14.84
C ASN A 127 2.08 -2.59 16.16
N ASP A 128 1.59 -3.38 17.13
CA ASP A 128 1.14 -2.92 18.45
C ASP A 128 0.05 -1.83 18.36
N THR A 129 -0.82 -1.90 17.35
CA THR A 129 -1.82 -0.87 16.98
C THR A 129 -3.25 -1.24 17.34
N LEU A 130 -3.45 -2.22 18.23
CA LEU A 130 -4.80 -2.72 18.56
C LEU A 130 -5.70 -1.61 19.11
N SER A 131 -5.17 -0.75 19.98
CA SER A 131 -5.98 0.30 20.61
C SER A 131 -6.52 1.30 19.58
N GLU A 132 -5.72 1.61 18.56
CA GLU A 132 -6.03 2.48 17.45
C GLU A 132 -7.09 1.86 16.54
N ILE A 133 -6.93 0.59 16.16
CA ILE A 133 -7.92 -0.13 15.36
C ILE A 133 -9.28 -0.18 16.07
N LEU A 134 -9.32 -0.50 17.36
CA LEU A 134 -10.57 -0.53 18.13
C LEU A 134 -11.23 0.86 18.23
N ALA A 135 -10.43 1.92 18.40
CA ALA A 135 -10.93 3.29 18.41
C ALA A 135 -11.51 3.70 17.04
N LEU A 136 -10.84 3.32 15.95
CA LEU A 136 -11.29 3.58 14.58
C LEU A 136 -12.57 2.82 14.24
N LYS A 137 -12.66 1.54 14.63
CA LYS A 137 -13.86 0.70 14.49
C LYS A 137 -15.08 1.34 15.17
N LYS A 138 -14.90 1.75 16.44
CA LYS A 138 -15.94 2.45 17.19
C LYS A 138 -16.35 3.77 16.54
N LYS A 139 -15.40 4.56 16.01
CA LYS A 139 -15.67 5.82 15.29
C LYS A 139 -16.56 5.62 14.07
N VAL A 140 -16.47 4.47 13.39
CA VAL A 140 -17.30 4.17 12.21
C VAL A 140 -18.59 3.42 12.52
N GLY A 141 -18.91 3.22 13.80
CA GLY A 141 -20.18 2.64 14.27
C GLY A 141 -20.21 1.11 14.28
N LEU A 142 -19.05 0.47 14.41
CA LEU A 142 -18.87 -0.99 14.49
C LEU A 142 -18.20 -1.42 15.81
#